data_AF-A0A352GRB8-F1
#
_entry.id   AF-A0A352GRB8-F1
#
_cell.length_a   1.000
_cell.length_b   1.000
_cell.length_c   1.000
_cell.angle_alpha   90.00
_cell.angle_beta   90.00
_cell.angle_gamma   90.00
#
_symmetry.space_group_name_H-M   'P 1'
#
loop_
_entity.id
_entity.type
_entity.pdbx_description
1 polymer ?
#
loop_
_entity_poly.entity_id
_entity_poly.type
_entity_poly.pdbx_seq_one_letter_code
_entity_poly.pdbx_strand_id
1 'polypeptide(L)'
;MAETTQTPGGTPQTHTLSASGADVLTLPEGLSVSEAEFAVDGSDLVLTFPDGSKVTVENYYEQAPPPQLASADGANLSGDMVVQL
;
A
#
# COMPACT_ATOMS: atom_id res chain seq x y z
N MET A 1 17.80 3.06 31.69
CA MET A 1 16.72 3.93 31.18
C MET A 1 15.83 3.05 30.32
N ALA A 2 14.52 3.24 30.45
CA ALA A 2 13.48 2.24 30.23
C ALA A 2 13.47 1.52 28.87
N GLU A 3 13.01 0.28 28.94
CA GLU A 3 12.61 -0.62 27.87
C GLU A 3 11.57 0.02 26.93
N THR A 4 11.69 -0.20 25.63
CA THR A 4 10.52 -0.48 24.79
C THR A 4 10.78 -1.75 24.01
N THR A 5 10.32 -2.83 24.62
CA THR A 5 9.93 -4.08 24.00
C THR A 5 9.21 -3.84 22.66
N GLN A 6 9.78 -4.35 21.57
CA GLN A 6 8.94 -4.76 20.44
C GLN A 6 8.21 -6.02 20.92
N THR A 7 7.03 -5.81 21.51
CA THR A 7 6.09 -6.88 21.84
C THR A 7 5.83 -7.72 20.59
N PRO A 8 6.04 -9.06 20.62
CA PRO A 8 5.45 -9.95 19.64
C PRO A 8 3.94 -10.07 19.94
N GLY A 9 3.20 -9.00 19.66
CA GLY A 9 1.76 -9.07 19.47
C GLY A 9 1.50 -9.42 18.01
N GLY A 10 0.45 -10.18 17.71
CA GLY A 10 -0.06 -10.35 16.34
C GLY A 10 -0.59 -9.03 15.81
N THR A 11 0.31 -8.08 15.56
CA THR A 11 0.02 -6.74 15.07
C THR A 11 -0.27 -6.85 13.58
N PRO A 12 -1.40 -6.30 13.08
CA PRO A 12 -1.66 -6.29 11.65
C PRO A 12 -0.45 -5.74 10.91
N GLN A 13 0.09 -6.52 9.99
CA GLN A 13 1.30 -6.22 9.25
C GLN A 13 1.02 -4.99 8.38
N THR A 14 1.46 -3.83 8.84
CA THR A 14 1.25 -2.56 8.15
C THR A 14 2.53 -2.22 7.40
N HIS A 15 2.46 -2.10 6.09
CA HIS A 15 3.54 -1.68 5.23
C HIS A 15 3.31 -0.24 4.81
N THR A 16 4.36 0.57 4.82
CA THR A 16 4.34 1.93 4.27
C THR A 16 5.25 1.96 3.05
N LEU A 17 4.72 2.42 1.93
CA LEU A 17 5.42 2.60 0.66
C LEU A 17 5.38 4.08 0.32
N SER A 18 6.47 4.63 -0.18
CA SER A 18 6.49 6.00 -0.69
C SER A 18 6.34 5.95 -2.21
N ALA A 19 5.34 6.64 -2.76
CA ALA A 19 5.15 6.76 -4.20
C ALA A 19 6.24 7.63 -4.87
N SER A 20 7.00 8.38 -4.08
CA SER A 20 8.00 9.35 -4.50
C SER A 20 9.05 8.78 -5.46
N GLY A 21 8.90 9.06 -6.75
CA GLY A 21 9.85 8.67 -7.81
C GLY A 21 9.81 7.20 -8.22
N ALA A 22 8.81 6.45 -7.78
CA ALA A 22 8.56 5.09 -8.24
C ALA A 22 7.54 5.10 -9.39
N ASP A 23 7.86 4.42 -10.49
CA ASP A 23 6.92 4.19 -11.60
C ASP A 23 5.99 3.00 -11.30
N VAL A 24 6.53 1.99 -10.62
CA VAL A 24 5.81 0.79 -10.16
C VAL A 24 6.06 0.57 -8.67
N LEU A 25 4.98 0.37 -7.92
CA LEU A 25 4.98 -0.05 -6.53
C LEU A 25 4.57 -1.52 -6.46
N THR A 26 5.52 -2.38 -6.08
CA THR A 26 5.28 -3.81 -5.92
C THR A 26 4.83 -4.13 -4.50
N LEU A 27 3.67 -4.75 -4.37
CA LEU A 27 3.13 -5.20 -3.09
C LEU A 27 3.82 -6.49 -2.61
N PRO A 28 3.81 -6.72 -1.29
CA PRO A 28 4.28 -7.97 -0.69
C PRO A 28 3.63 -9.22 -1.27
N GLU A 29 4.35 -10.34 -1.17
CA GLU A 29 3.86 -11.66 -1.56
C GLU A 29 2.63 -12.04 -0.74
N GLY A 30 1.58 -12.53 -1.39
CA GLY A 30 0.31 -12.89 -0.74
C GLY A 30 -0.71 -11.75 -0.61
N LEU A 31 -0.40 -10.53 -1.10
CA LEU A 31 -1.32 -9.41 -1.11
C LEU A 31 -1.79 -9.09 -2.55
N SER A 32 -3.05 -9.37 -2.83
CA SER A 32 -3.70 -9.08 -4.12
C SER A 32 -4.34 -7.69 -4.10
N VAL A 33 -3.87 -6.76 -4.95
CA VAL A 33 -4.52 -5.45 -5.11
C VAL A 33 -5.98 -5.56 -5.53
N SER A 34 -6.34 -6.59 -6.29
CA SER A 34 -7.72 -6.82 -6.75
C SER A 34 -8.69 -7.18 -5.61
N GLU A 35 -8.18 -7.71 -4.51
CA GLU A 35 -8.94 -8.06 -3.31
C GLU A 35 -8.74 -7.03 -2.18
N ALA A 36 -7.84 -6.06 -2.40
CA ALA A 36 -7.60 -4.98 -1.47
C ALA A 36 -8.76 -3.98 -1.51
N GLU A 37 -9.18 -3.51 -0.34
CA GLU A 37 -9.99 -2.31 -0.22
C GLU A 37 -9.08 -1.09 -0.31
N PHE A 38 -9.36 -0.24 -1.28
CA PHE A 38 -8.66 1.02 -1.48
C PHE A 38 -9.40 2.12 -0.71
N ALA A 39 -8.68 2.83 0.14
CA ALA A 39 -9.16 3.98 0.87
C ALA A 39 -8.24 5.16 0.60
N VAL A 40 -8.83 6.33 0.35
CA VAL A 40 -8.09 7.57 0.13
C VAL A 40 -8.03 8.34 1.44
N ASP A 41 -6.82 8.66 1.89
CA ASP A 41 -6.60 9.49 3.07
C ASP A 41 -5.77 10.71 2.68
N GLY A 42 -6.44 11.81 2.36
CA GLY A 42 -5.76 13.05 1.93
C GLY A 42 -5.01 12.88 0.60
N SER A 43 -3.68 12.87 0.65
CA SER A 43 -2.80 12.60 -0.50
C SER A 43 -2.24 11.17 -0.52
N ASP A 44 -2.57 10.38 0.49
CA ASP A 44 -2.09 9.02 0.70
C ASP A 44 -3.15 7.99 0.27
N LEU A 45 -2.70 6.84 -0.20
CA LEU A 45 -3.55 5.71 -0.57
C LEU A 45 -3.37 4.58 0.44
N VAL A 46 -4.43 4.17 1.10
CA VAL A 46 -4.42 3.08 2.07
C VAL A 46 -5.11 1.86 1.46
N LEU A 47 -4.36 0.78 1.30
CA LEU A 47 -4.85 -0.54 0.88
C LEU A 47 -5.06 -1.40 2.11
N THR A 48 -6.29 -1.88 2.32
CA THR A 48 -6.61 -2.83 3.40
C THR A 48 -6.93 -4.18 2.79
N PHE A 49 -6.23 -5.22 3.23
CA PHE A 49 -6.39 -6.57 2.71
C PHE A 49 -7.32 -7.39 3.61
N PRO A 50 -8.04 -8.38 3.05
CA PRO A 50 -8.89 -9.28 3.84
C PRO A 50 -8.10 -10.16 4.82
N ASP A 51 -6.81 -10.34 4.58
CA ASP A 51 -5.87 -11.03 5.47
C ASP A 51 -5.59 -10.23 6.78
N GLY A 52 -5.99 -8.95 6.82
CA GLY A 52 -5.74 -8.04 7.94
C GLY A 52 -4.46 -7.21 7.80
N SER A 53 -3.66 -7.49 6.76
CA SER A 53 -2.53 -6.66 6.34
C SER A 53 -3.02 -5.31 5.79
N LYS A 54 -2.18 -4.28 5.91
CA LYS A 54 -2.46 -2.95 5.37
C LYS A 54 -1.23 -2.38 4.67
N VAL A 55 -1.42 -1.71 3.54
CA VAL A 55 -0.35 -1.03 2.82
C VAL A 55 -0.74 0.43 2.66
N THR A 56 0.01 1.34 3.27
CA THR A 56 -0.18 2.79 3.08
C THR A 56 0.84 3.28 2.07
N VAL A 57 0.36 3.96 1.02
CA VAL A 57 1.18 4.53 -0.03
C VAL A 57 1.16 6.04 0.11
N GLU A 58 2.27 6.58 0.58
CA GLU A 58 2.39 8.01 0.85
C GLU A 58 2.54 8.80 -0.44
N ASN A 59 1.92 9.98 -0.50
CA ASN A 59 2.01 10.92 -1.63
C ASN A 59 1.56 10.31 -2.96
N TYR A 60 0.69 9.29 -2.93
CA TYR A 60 0.25 8.58 -4.13
C TYR A 60 -0.45 9.50 -5.12
N TYR A 61 -1.36 10.33 -4.61
CA TYR A 61 -2.12 11.30 -5.41
C TYR A 61 -1.30 12.55 -5.77
N GLU A 62 -0.14 12.74 -5.14
CA GLU A 62 0.78 13.85 -5.43
C GLU A 62 1.80 13.50 -6.52
N GLN A 63 1.90 12.24 -6.93
CA GLN A 63 2.75 11.84 -8.06
C GLN A 63 2.08 12.14 -9.40
N ALA A 64 2.84 12.73 -10.32
CA ALA A 64 2.44 12.96 -11.71
C ALA A 64 3.58 12.52 -12.65
N PRO A 65 3.51 11.33 -13.28
CA PRO A 65 2.37 10.38 -13.27
C PRO A 65 2.27 9.54 -11.98
N PRO A 66 1.05 9.11 -11.58
CA PRO A 66 0.87 8.26 -10.41
C PRO A 66 1.48 6.87 -10.62
N PRO A 67 2.09 6.26 -9.59
CA PRO A 67 2.70 4.94 -9.72
C PRO A 67 1.66 3.86 -10.01
N GLN A 68 2.08 2.90 -10.82
CA GLN A 68 1.35 1.67 -11.07
C GLN A 68 1.52 0.71 -9.88
N LEU A 69 0.42 0.15 -9.38
CA LEU A 69 0.44 -0.85 -8.31
C LEU A 69 0.55 -2.25 -8.90
N ALA A 70 1.61 -2.98 -8.57
CA ALA A 70 1.85 -4.36 -9.00
C ALA A 70 1.76 -5.30 -7.79
N SER A 71 0.98 -6.36 -7.86
CA SER A 71 0.98 -7.44 -6.85
C SER A 71 1.96 -8.53 -7.23
N ALA A 72 2.49 -9.23 -6.23
CA ALA A 72 3.31 -10.43 -6.45
C ALA A 72 2.57 -11.56 -7.19
N ASP A 73 1.23 -11.58 -7.11
CA ASP A 73 0.36 -12.50 -7.87
C ASP A 73 0.31 -12.18 -9.38
N GLY A 74 0.82 -11.02 -9.80
CA GLY A 74 0.81 -10.56 -11.19
C GLY A 74 -0.35 -9.61 -11.53
N ALA A 75 -1.25 -9.32 -10.58
CA ALA A 75 -2.23 -8.25 -10.73
C ALA A 75 -1.53 -6.89 -10.86
N ASN A 76 -1.97 -6.06 -11.81
CA ASN A 76 -1.35 -4.78 -12.10
C ASN A 76 -2.42 -3.72 -12.33
N LEU A 77 -2.37 -2.62 -11.56
CA LEU A 77 -3.30 -1.52 -11.60
C LEU A 77 -2.54 -0.24 -11.96
N SER A 78 -2.90 0.38 -13.08
CA SER A 78 -2.33 1.66 -13.45
C SER A 78 -2.70 2.76 -12.48
N GLY A 79 -1.77 3.68 -12.23
CA GLY A 79 -2.00 4.79 -11.31
C GLY A 79 -3.26 5.58 -11.65
N ASP A 80 -3.53 5.80 -12.94
CA ASP A 80 -4.73 6.47 -13.43
C ASP A 80 -6.04 5.76 -13.07
N MET A 81 -6.05 4.42 -12.97
CA MET A 81 -7.23 3.67 -12.52
C MET A 81 -7.41 3.78 -11.01
N VAL A 82 -6.32 3.75 -10.26
CA VAL A 82 -6.35 3.82 -8.79
C VAL A 82 -6.79 5.19 -8.32
N VAL A 83 -6.36 6.26 -8.99
CA VAL A 83 -6.79 7.63 -8.66
C VAL A 83 -8.25 7.93 -9.05
N GLN A 84 -8.88 7.05 -9.84
CA GLN A 84 -10.26 7.20 -10.31
C GLN A 84 -11.25 6.30 -9.53
N LEU A 85 -10.77 5.50 -8.58
CA LEU A 85 -11.58 4.63 -7.73
C LEU A 85 -12.36 5.43 -6.68
#